data_AF-A0A839A682-F1
#
_entry.id   AF-A0A839A682-F1
#
_cell.length_a   1.000
_cell.length_b   1.000
_cell.length_c   1.000
_cell.angle_alpha   90.00
_cell.angle_beta   90.00
_cell.angle_gamma   90.00
#
_symmetry.space_group_name_H-M   'P 1'
#
loop_
_entity.id
_entity.type
_entity.pdbx_description
1 polymer ?
#
loop_
_entity_poly.entity_id
_entity_poly.type
_entity_poly.pdbx_seq_one_letter_code
_entity_poly.pdbx_strand_id
1 'polypeptide(L)' 'MILGQFSPIGKLPLTLPKNSKVIGVDEYGESISRNDVPGYDKDKYMRKGMTCAYVNQAGNEYRSGFGLN' A
#
# COMPACT_ATOMS: atom_id res chain seq x y z
N MET A 1 -21.48 -8.04 6.23
CA MET A 1 -20.94 -8.08 4.85
C MET A 1 -20.88 -9.48 4.26
N ILE A 2 -20.55 -10.54 5.03
CA ILE A 2 -20.42 -11.91 4.47
C ILE A 2 -21.74 -12.49 3.92
N LEU A 3 -22.89 -12.12 4.47
CA LEU A 3 -24.22 -12.53 3.99
C LEU A 3 -24.87 -11.52 3.01
N GLY A 4 -24.11 -10.53 2.51
CA GLY A 4 -24.64 -9.52 1.57
C GLY A 4 -25.63 -8.50 2.16
N GLN A 5 -25.98 -8.60 3.44
CA GLN A 5 -26.94 -7.70 4.09
C GLN A 5 -26.47 -6.23 4.19
N PHE A 6 -25.17 -5.98 3.98
CA PHE A 6 -24.58 -4.64 3.95
C PHE A 6 -23.53 -4.60 2.86
N SER A 7 -23.61 -3.60 1.98
CA SER A 7 -22.59 -3.34 0.97
C SER A 7 -21.32 -2.78 1.61
N PRO A 8 -20.13 -3.27 1.24
CA PRO A 8 -18.88 -2.66 1.65
C PRO A 8 -18.78 -1.23 1.10
N ILE A 9 -18.75 -0.24 2.00
CA ILE A 9 -18.53 1.18 1.65
C ILE A 9 -17.21 1.73 2.23
N GLY A 10 -16.48 0.88 2.97
CA GLY A 10 -15.24 1.26 3.62
C GLY A 10 -14.11 1.50 2.61
N LYS A 11 -13.33 2.55 2.86
CA LYS A 11 -12.10 2.85 2.11
C LYS A 11 -10.90 2.73 3.02
N LEU A 12 -9.78 2.25 2.48
CA LEU A 12 -8.51 2.19 3.20
C LEU A 12 -8.05 3.61 3.59
N PRO A 13 -7.70 3.88 4.85
CA PRO A 13 -7.16 5.16 5.27
C PRO A 13 -5.66 5.30 4.92
N LEU A 14 -5.01 4.21 4.52
CA LEU A 14 -3.57 4.14 4.22
C LEU A 14 -3.28 3.13 3.10
N THR A 15 -2.12 3.27 2.47
CA THR A 15 -1.62 2.31 1.47
C THR A 15 -1.08 1.06 2.16
N LEU A 16 -1.55 -0.12 1.76
CA LEU A 16 -1.03 -1.39 2.29
C LEU A 16 0.32 -1.70 1.64
N PRO A 17 1.39 -1.88 2.44
CA PRO A 17 2.71 -2.15 1.90
C PRO A 17 2.77 -3.52 1.23
N LYS A 18 3.46 -3.60 0.09
CA LYS A 18 3.62 -4.82 -0.71
C LYS A 18 4.23 -5.99 0.05
N ASN A 19 5.20 -5.73 0.92
CA ASN A 19 5.89 -6.71 1.76
C ASN A 19 6.72 -6.00 2.85
N SER A 20 7.35 -6.77 3.73
CA SER A 20 8.23 -6.20 4.78
C SER A 20 9.45 -5.46 4.23
N LYS A 21 9.93 -5.78 3.02
CA LYS A 21 11.11 -5.11 2.42
C LYS A 21 10.84 -3.65 2.03
N VAL A 22 9.59 -3.28 1.71
CA VAL A 22 9.24 -1.88 1.39
C VAL A 22 9.07 -0.98 2.63
N ILE A 23 8.95 -1.57 3.82
CA ILE A 23 8.86 -0.87 5.11
C ILE A 23 10.06 -1.14 6.03
N GLY A 24 11.03 -1.92 5.54
CA GLY A 24 12.21 -2.33 6.28
C GLY A 24 13.31 -1.27 6.24
N VAL A 25 14.10 -1.25 7.31
CA VAL A 25 15.39 -0.59 7.37
C VAL A 25 16.48 -1.61 7.03
N ASP A 26 17.54 -1.17 6.36
CA ASP A 26 18.70 -2.00 6.09
C ASP A 26 19.63 -2.12 7.32
N GLU A 27 20.77 -2.79 7.14
CA GLU A 27 21.76 -3.04 8.21
C GLU A 27 22.43 -1.76 8.74
N TYR A 28 22.34 -0.65 8.01
CA TYR A 28 22.84 0.67 8.40
C TYR A 28 21.74 1.54 9.03
N GLY A 29 20.52 1.01 9.18
CA GLY A 29 19.37 1.73 9.71
C GLY A 29 18.71 2.65 8.69
N GLU A 30 19.09 2.58 7.41
CA GLU A 30 18.48 3.39 6.35
C GLU A 30 17.22 2.70 5.82
N SER A 31 16.13 3.45 5.73
CA SER A 31 14.88 2.94 5.19
C SER A 31 14.99 2.79 3.67
N ILE A 32 14.62 1.61 3.16
CA ILE A 32 14.61 1.31 1.72
C ILE A 32 13.63 2.23 0.96
N SER A 33 12.68 2.86 1.66
CA SER A 33 11.81 3.91 1.13
C SER A 33 11.93 5.19 1.95
N ARG A 34 11.76 6.35 1.30
CA ARG A 34 11.72 7.65 1.99
C ARG A 34 10.74 7.60 3.17
N ASN A 35 11.23 7.89 4.38
CA ASN A 35 10.42 7.93 5.61
C ASN A 35 9.85 9.33 5.92
N ASP A 36 10.29 10.36 5.19
CA ASP A 36 9.81 11.74 5.25
C ASP A 36 8.50 11.97 4.47
N VAL A 37 8.00 10.96 3.74
CA VAL A 37 6.80 11.09 2.90
C VAL A 37 5.71 10.07 3.27
N PRO A 38 4.43 10.45 3.23
CA PRO A 38 3.30 9.54 3.46
C PRO A 38 3.27 8.36 2.48
N GLY A 39 2.68 7.24 2.89
CA GLY A 39 2.63 6.00 2.10
C GLY A 39 1.96 6.11 0.72
N TYR A 40 1.10 7.11 0.50
CA TYR A 40 0.52 7.40 -0.82
C TYR A 40 1.46 8.19 -1.75
N ASP A 41 2.44 8.91 -1.20
CA ASP A 41 3.43 9.69 -1.94
C ASP A 41 4.73 8.94 -2.18
N LYS A 42 4.97 7.82 -1.48
CA LYS A 42 6.18 7.00 -1.59
C LYS A 42 6.48 6.58 -3.04
N ASP A 43 5.46 6.25 -3.82
CA ASP A 43 5.62 5.82 -5.21
C ASP A 43 6.28 6.88 -6.12
N LYS A 44 6.11 8.18 -5.82
CA LYS A 44 6.77 9.27 -6.58
C LYS A 44 8.29 9.22 -6.49
N TYR A 45 8.80 8.60 -5.42
CA TYR A 45 10.22 8.51 -5.11
C TYR A 45 10.77 7.10 -5.33
N MET A 46 9.92 6.14 -5.71
CA MET A 46 10.36 4.80 -6.08
C MET A 46 10.88 4.76 -7.52
N ARG A 47 11.79 3.83 -7.79
CA ARG A 47 12.31 3.58 -9.14
C ARG A 47 11.15 3.20 -10.07
N LYS A 48 11.17 3.70 -11.32
CA LYS A 48 10.12 3.45 -12.32
C LYS A 48 9.81 1.94 -12.43
N GLY A 49 8.56 1.55 -12.16
CA GLY A 49 8.12 0.14 -12.14
C GLY A 49 8.04 -0.50 -10.75
N MET A 50 8.39 0.21 -9.67
CA MET A 50 8.16 -0.21 -8.30
C MET A 50 6.95 0.53 -7.70
N THR A 51 6.11 -0.20 -6.98
CA THR A 51 4.98 0.32 -6.20
C THR A 51 5.14 -0.12 -4.75
N CYS A 52 4.86 0.78 -3.81
CA CYS A 52 4.77 0.46 -2.39
C CYS A 52 3.50 -0.34 -2.09
N ALA A 53 2.48 -0.29 -2.94
CA ALA A 53 1.20 -0.94 -2.69
C ALA A 53 1.24 -2.45 -2.93
N TYR A 54 0.54 -3.19 -2.07
CA TYR A 54 0.23 -4.59 -2.30
C TYR A 54 -0.72 -4.76 -3.48
N VAL A 55 -0.47 -5.77 -4.31
CA VAL A 55 -1.33 -6.18 -5.42
C VAL A 55 -1.76 -7.62 -5.19
N ASN A 56 -3.07 -7.87 -5.16
CA ASN A 56 -3.58 -9.24 -5.01
C ASN A 56 -3.59 -9.99 -6.36
N GLN A 57 -3.88 -11.29 -6.32
CA GLN A 57 -3.95 -12.13 -7.53
C GLN A 57 -5.03 -11.68 -8.53
N ALA A 58 -6.05 -10.96 -8.07
CA ALA A 58 -7.10 -10.37 -8.90
C ALA A 58 -6.71 -8.99 -9.48
N GLY A 59 -5.47 -8.54 -9.27
CA GLY A 59 -4.95 -7.27 -9.79
C GLY A 59 -5.37 -6.02 -9.01
N ASN A 60 -6.01 -6.17 -7.85
CA ASN A 60 -6.38 -5.02 -7.02
C ASN A 60 -5.14 -4.44 -6.34
N GLU A 61 -4.92 -3.15 -6.52
CA GLU A 61 -3.84 -2.39 -5.88
C GLU A 61 -4.36 -1.63 -4.65
N TYR A 62 -3.86 -2.00 -3.48
CA TYR A 62 -4.40 -1.52 -2.20
C TYR A 62 -3.77 -0.21 -1.75
N ARG A 63 -4.10 0.88 -2.46
CA ARG A 63 -3.71 2.26 -2.13
C ARG A 63 -4.63 2.88 -1.09
N SER A 64 -4.17 3.94 -0.42
CA SER A 64 -5.08 4.79 0.36
C SER A 64 -6.26 5.25 -0.50
N GLY A 65 -7.47 5.17 0.05
CA GLY A 65 -8.73 5.43 -0.66
C GLY A 65 -9.32 4.22 -1.39
N PHE A 66 -8.61 3.10 -1.50
CA PHE A 66 -9.13 1.87 -2.12
C PHE A 66 -10.28 1.28 -1.29
N GLY A 67 -11.36 0.91 -1.95
CA GLY A 67 -12.50 0.19 -1.39
C GLY A 67 -13.04 -0.81 -2.40
N LEU A 68 -13.60 -1.91 -1.91
CA LEU A 68 -14.25 -2.91 -2.76
C LEU A 68 -15.71 -2.44 -2.93
N ASN A 69 -16.07 -2.04 -4.14
CA ASN A 69 -17.46 -1.75 -4.52
C ASN A 69 -18.14 -3.02 -5.03
#